data_AF-A0A9X1SPA4-F1
#
_entry.id   AF-A0A9X1SPA4-F1
#
_cell.length_a   1.000
_cell.length_b   1.000
_cell.length_c   1.000
_cell.angle_alpha   90.00
_cell.angle_beta   90.00
_cell.angle_gamma   90.00
#
_symmetry.space_group_name_H-M   'P 1'
#
loop_
_entity.id
_entity.type
_entity.pdbx_description
1 polymer ?
#
loop_
_entity_poly.entity_id
_entity_poly.type
_entity_poly.pdbx_seq_one_letter_code
_entity_poly.pdbx_strand_id
1 'polypeptide(L)'
;MSLLDIAIPSKKVTIQQAFGESSEVALDVFGLNTEDLTYLVQKHGMVFAAYFLRNVKENVENRASARELLMAFPSFSDDIVACGCKQREASEHVANFVVPIKIELLATVLDLTFPTGLKKSLENLLPLVLQLLIKFGYMRLSEEELKKMQEQVS
;
A
#
# COMPACT_ATOMS: atom_id res chain seq x y z
N MET A 1 -0.64 -22.90 -7.34
CA MET A 1 -1.16 -21.81 -8.19
C MET A 1 -0.13 -20.70 -8.19
N SER A 2 0.15 -20.10 -9.35
CA SER A 2 1.10 -18.99 -9.46
C SER A 2 0.47 -17.73 -8.88
N LEU A 3 1.24 -16.92 -8.13
CA LEU A 3 0.81 -15.61 -7.63
C LEU A 3 0.48 -14.62 -8.76
N LEU A 4 0.78 -14.97 -10.02
CA LEU A 4 0.45 -14.22 -11.23
C LEU A 4 -1.02 -14.33 -11.66
N ASP A 5 -1.77 -15.32 -11.16
CA ASP A 5 -3.15 -15.60 -11.58
C ASP A 5 -4.22 -14.89 -10.70
N ILE A 6 -3.81 -14.03 -9.77
CA ILE A 6 -4.74 -13.23 -8.97
C ILE A 6 -5.17 -12.04 -9.84
N ALA A 7 -6.43 -12.04 -10.28
CA ALA A 7 -7.03 -10.87 -10.91
C ALA A 7 -6.86 -9.66 -9.99
N ILE A 8 -6.04 -8.69 -10.41
CA ILE A 8 -5.78 -7.49 -9.62
C ILE A 8 -7.04 -6.64 -9.68
N PRO A 9 -7.74 -6.42 -8.54
CA PRO A 9 -8.95 -5.62 -8.54
C PRO A 9 -8.61 -4.19 -8.95
N SER A 10 -9.50 -3.58 -9.75
CA SER A 10 -9.32 -2.24 -10.27
C SER A 10 -10.58 -1.40 -10.10
N LYS A 11 -10.39 -0.09 -10.05
CA LYS A 11 -11.46 0.91 -9.97
C LYS A 11 -11.03 2.15 -10.74
N LYS A 12 -11.95 2.67 -11.54
CA LYS A 12 -11.79 3.96 -12.20
C LYS A 12 -12.11 5.08 -11.20
N VAL A 13 -11.18 6.00 -10.99
CA VAL A 13 -11.33 7.17 -10.12
C VAL A 13 -11.37 8.41 -10.99
N THR A 14 -12.46 9.17 -10.93
CA THR A 14 -12.59 10.43 -11.66
C THR A 14 -12.21 11.58 -10.75
N ILE A 15 -11.17 12.31 -11.12
CA ILE A 15 -10.69 13.50 -10.44
C ILE A 15 -11.23 14.72 -11.18
N GLN A 16 -11.94 15.59 -10.45
CA GLN A 16 -12.30 16.89 -10.99
C GLN A 16 -11.12 17.85 -10.87
N GLN A 17 -10.71 18.43 -12.00
CA GLN A 17 -9.64 19.42 -12.06
C GLN A 17 -10.22 20.81 -12.25
N ALA A 18 -9.78 21.77 -11.45
CA ALA A 18 -10.24 23.15 -11.53
C ALA A 18 -9.59 23.96 -12.67
N PHE A 19 -8.61 23.41 -13.39
CA PHE A 19 -7.86 24.09 -14.45
C PHE A 19 -7.52 23.14 -15.62
N GLY A 20 -7.91 23.50 -16.85
CA GLY A 20 -7.63 22.77 -18.10
C GLY A 20 -8.86 22.63 -19.02
N GLU A 21 -8.66 22.24 -20.29
CA GLU A 21 -9.75 22.02 -21.27
C GLU A 21 -10.62 20.79 -20.97
N SER A 22 -10.22 19.94 -20.03
CA SER A 22 -11.00 18.81 -19.55
C SER A 22 -11.20 18.93 -18.04
N SER A 23 -12.46 19.13 -17.63
CA SER A 23 -12.86 19.29 -16.24
C SER A 23 -12.70 18.02 -15.40
N GLU A 24 -12.50 16.87 -16.06
CA GLU A 24 -12.44 15.55 -15.42
C GLU A 24 -11.32 14.69 -16.02
N VAL A 25 -10.47 14.16 -15.15
CA VAL A 25 -9.46 13.17 -15.51
C VAL A 25 -9.82 11.87 -14.83
N ALA A 26 -9.99 10.80 -15.60
CA ALA A 26 -10.22 9.48 -15.05
C ALA A 26 -8.91 8.69 -15.00
N LEU A 27 -8.60 8.15 -13.83
CA LEU A 27 -7.45 7.29 -13.58
C LEU A 27 -7.92 5.88 -13.28
N ASP A 28 -7.29 4.89 -13.92
CA ASP A 28 -7.47 3.50 -13.54
C ASP A 28 -6.53 3.17 -12.36
N VAL A 29 -7.14 2.82 -11.23
CA VAL A 29 -6.43 2.50 -9.98
C VAL A 29 -6.58 1.01 -9.71
N PHE A 30 -5.50 0.37 -9.29
CA PHE A 30 -5.38 -1.06 -9.09
C PHE A 30 -4.91 -1.38 -7.67
N GLY A 31 -5.27 -2.56 -7.19
CA GLY A 31 -4.62 -3.16 -6.01
C GLY A 31 -3.13 -3.43 -6.26
N LEU A 32 -2.35 -3.44 -5.19
CA LEU A 32 -0.93 -3.77 -5.23
C LEU A 32 -0.74 -5.28 -5.39
N ASN A 33 0.16 -5.68 -6.28
CA ASN A 33 0.59 -7.07 -6.41
C ASN A 33 1.91 -7.32 -5.66
N THR A 34 2.40 -8.56 -5.70
CA THR A 34 3.66 -8.95 -5.04
C THR A 34 4.87 -8.16 -5.51
N GLU A 35 4.94 -7.79 -6.80
CA GLU A 35 6.05 -6.99 -7.32
C GLU A 35 6.00 -5.56 -6.80
N ASP A 36 4.80 -4.97 -6.73
CA ASP A 36 4.59 -3.64 -6.16
C ASP A 36 4.98 -3.61 -4.68
N LEU A 37 4.57 -4.63 -3.91
CA LEU A 37 4.98 -4.79 -2.51
C LEU A 37 6.50 -4.96 -2.38
N THR A 38 7.11 -5.75 -3.27
CA THR A 38 8.57 -5.95 -3.27
C THR A 38 9.30 -4.64 -3.55
N TYR A 39 8.85 -3.86 -4.53
CA TYR A 39 9.39 -2.53 -4.84
C TYR A 39 9.27 -1.58 -3.65
N LEU A 40 8.10 -1.54 -3.01
CA LEU A 40 7.85 -0.69 -1.85
C LEU A 40 8.72 -1.08 -0.65
N VAL A 41 8.92 -2.37 -0.39
CA VAL A 41 9.82 -2.83 0.69
C VAL A 41 11.28 -2.49 0.37
N GLN A 42 11.73 -2.65 -0.88
CA GLN A 42 13.09 -2.30 -1.28
C GLN A 42 13.40 -0.82 -1.09
N LYS A 43 12.44 0.06 -1.42
CA LYS A 43 12.63 1.51 -1.37
C LYS A 43 12.35 2.09 0.02
N HIS A 44 11.37 1.55 0.72
CA HIS A 44 10.82 2.12 1.96
C HIS A 44 10.71 1.12 3.11
N GLY A 45 11.55 0.08 3.14
CA GLY A 45 11.38 -1.05 4.07
C GLY A 45 11.22 -0.68 5.55
N MET A 46 11.88 0.37 6.03
CA MET A 46 11.69 0.88 7.41
C MET A 46 10.29 1.45 7.64
N VAL A 47 9.77 2.24 6.70
CA VAL A 47 8.42 2.82 6.76
C VAL A 47 7.38 1.71 6.60
N PHE A 48 7.61 0.80 5.66
CA PHE A 48 6.76 -0.36 5.44
C PHE A 48 6.67 -1.20 6.72
N ALA A 49 7.79 -1.53 7.36
CA ALA A 49 7.82 -2.23 8.64
C ALA A 49 7.07 -1.43 9.73
N ALA A 50 7.37 -0.15 9.91
CA ALA A 50 6.74 0.67 10.94
C ALA A 50 5.22 0.76 10.77
N TYR A 51 4.75 0.94 9.54
CA TYR A 51 3.32 1.05 9.25
C TYR A 51 2.62 -0.30 9.36
N PHE A 52 3.13 -1.33 8.69
CA PHE A 52 2.48 -2.63 8.71
C PHE A 52 2.49 -3.24 10.11
N LEU A 53 3.62 -3.27 10.83
CA LEU A 53 3.72 -3.89 12.15
C LEU A 53 2.89 -3.17 13.21
N ARG A 54 2.78 -1.84 13.13
CA ARG A 54 1.91 -1.07 14.03
C ARG A 54 0.43 -1.36 13.76
N ASN A 55 0.05 -1.51 12.50
CA ASN A 55 -1.35 -1.69 12.10
C ASN A 55 -1.82 -3.15 12.02
N VAL A 56 -0.94 -4.16 12.19
CA VAL A 56 -1.36 -5.57 12.35
C VAL A 56 -2.36 -5.73 13.51
N LYS A 57 -2.30 -4.86 14.53
CA LYS A 57 -3.13 -4.95 15.74
C LYS A 57 -4.39 -4.07 15.70
N GLU A 58 -4.41 -3.04 14.88
CA GLU A 58 -5.45 -2.01 14.87
C GLU A 58 -6.44 -2.23 13.72
N ASN A 59 -7.75 -2.11 14.01
CA ASN A 59 -8.79 -2.22 13.00
C ASN A 59 -9.13 -0.82 12.47
N VAL A 60 -8.21 -0.22 11.71
CA VAL A 60 -8.34 1.14 11.18
C VAL A 60 -8.99 1.11 9.81
N GLU A 61 -9.96 2.00 9.57
CA GLU A 61 -10.55 2.19 8.25
C GLU A 61 -9.52 2.72 7.25
N ASN A 62 -9.52 2.16 6.03
CA ASN A 62 -8.51 2.44 5.01
C ASN A 62 -8.36 3.93 4.67
N ARG A 63 -9.43 4.73 4.75
CA ARG A 63 -9.37 6.18 4.49
C ARG A 63 -8.70 6.97 5.62
N ALA A 64 -8.94 6.59 6.89
CA ALA A 64 -8.23 7.15 8.03
C ALA A 64 -6.75 6.75 7.99
N SER A 65 -6.48 5.48 7.68
CA SER A 65 -5.16 4.92 7.43
C SER A 65 -4.41 5.64 6.31
N ALA A 66 -5.09 5.99 5.20
CA ALA A 66 -4.52 6.73 4.08
C ALA A 66 -4.11 8.15 4.49
N ARG A 67 -4.97 8.86 5.23
CA ARG A 67 -4.64 10.21 5.72
C ARG A 67 -3.45 10.18 6.67
N GLU A 68 -3.43 9.27 7.64
CA GLU A 68 -2.30 9.13 8.57
C GLU A 68 -1.01 8.81 7.82
N LEU A 69 -1.06 7.85 6.88
CA LEU A 69 0.10 7.45 6.08
C LEU A 69 0.63 8.60 5.24
N LEU A 70 -0.25 9.38 4.59
CA LEU A 70 0.15 10.53 3.78
C LEU A 70 0.83 11.62 4.62
N MET A 71 0.32 11.89 5.81
CA MET A 71 0.90 12.93 6.68
C MET A 71 2.22 12.49 7.30
N ALA A 72 2.34 11.22 7.69
CA ALA A 72 3.54 10.70 8.33
C ALA A 72 4.65 10.36 7.32
N PHE A 73 4.28 9.83 6.16
CA PHE A 73 5.19 9.29 5.14
C PHE A 73 4.73 9.67 3.72
N PRO A 74 4.85 10.96 3.33
CA PRO A 74 4.33 11.45 2.05
C PRO A 74 4.98 10.77 0.83
N SER A 75 6.31 10.62 0.81
CA SER A 75 6.99 9.96 -0.32
C SER A 75 6.62 8.48 -0.47
N PHE A 76 6.41 7.77 0.65
CA PHE A 76 5.94 6.38 0.61
C PHE A 76 4.51 6.29 0.08
N SER A 77 3.66 7.25 0.45
CA SER A 77 2.28 7.35 -0.03
C SER A 77 2.21 7.64 -1.52
N ASP A 78 3.06 8.54 -2.01
CA ASP A 78 3.16 8.86 -3.44
C ASP A 78 3.60 7.63 -4.25
N ASP A 79 4.57 6.86 -3.75
CA ASP A 79 5.02 5.61 -4.37
C ASP A 79 3.93 4.51 -4.35
N ILE A 80 3.12 4.41 -3.30
CA ILE A 80 1.97 3.49 -3.26
C ILE A 80 0.97 3.83 -4.35
N VAL A 81 0.62 5.11 -4.48
CA VAL A 81 -0.32 5.57 -5.52
C VAL A 81 0.26 5.33 -6.92
N ALA A 82 1.54 5.63 -7.13
CA ALA A 82 2.24 5.36 -8.39
C ALA A 82 2.20 3.86 -8.78
N CYS A 83 2.43 2.96 -7.81
CA CYS A 83 2.28 1.52 -8.01
C CYS A 83 0.83 1.14 -8.33
N GLY A 84 -0.14 1.70 -7.59
CA GLY A 84 -1.57 1.49 -7.80
C GLY A 84 -2.06 1.98 -9.17
N CYS A 85 -1.43 2.99 -9.76
CA CYS A 85 -1.71 3.45 -11.12
C CYS A 85 -0.90 2.70 -12.20
N LYS A 86 -0.15 1.65 -11.83
CA LYS A 86 0.76 0.89 -12.72
C LYS A 86 1.82 1.75 -13.42
N GLN A 87 2.23 2.84 -12.78
CA GLN A 87 3.26 3.76 -13.27
C GLN A 87 4.22 4.10 -12.11
N ARG A 88 5.08 3.14 -11.72
CA ARG A 88 6.00 3.31 -10.57
C ARG A 88 6.91 4.54 -10.68
N GLU A 89 7.27 4.92 -11.90
CA GLU A 89 8.12 6.08 -12.20
C GLU A 89 7.38 7.41 -12.00
N ALA A 90 6.04 7.42 -11.97
CA ALA A 90 5.24 8.64 -11.86
C ALA A 90 5.09 9.16 -10.43
N SER A 91 5.84 8.63 -9.46
CA SER A 91 5.79 9.06 -8.05
C SER A 91 6.05 10.55 -7.86
N GLU A 92 7.01 11.12 -8.61
CA GLU A 92 7.28 12.57 -8.60
C GLU A 92 6.10 13.38 -9.16
N HIS A 93 5.36 12.81 -10.13
CA HIS A 93 4.16 13.45 -10.64
C HIS A 93 3.03 13.42 -9.60
N VAL A 94 2.83 12.27 -8.95
CA VAL A 94 1.89 12.12 -7.83
C VAL A 94 2.22 13.10 -6.72
N ALA A 95 3.50 13.35 -6.44
CA ALA A 95 3.95 14.28 -5.41
C ALA A 95 3.33 15.68 -5.55
N ASN A 96 3.01 16.10 -6.78
CA ASN A 96 2.42 17.41 -7.10
C ASN A 96 0.89 17.47 -6.99
N PHE A 97 0.22 16.35 -6.74
CA PHE A 97 -1.23 16.34 -6.55
C PHE A 97 -1.63 17.05 -5.26
N VAL A 98 -2.80 17.69 -5.26
CA VAL A 98 -3.34 18.28 -4.04
C VAL A 98 -3.72 17.18 -3.04
N VAL A 99 -3.55 17.48 -1.75
CA VAL A 99 -3.72 16.51 -0.64
C VAL A 99 -5.04 15.73 -0.71
N PRO A 100 -6.21 16.33 -1.01
CA PRO A 100 -7.46 15.58 -1.08
C PRO A 100 -7.43 14.46 -2.14
N ILE A 101 -6.85 14.74 -3.31
CA ILE A 101 -6.71 13.75 -4.39
C ILE A 101 -5.79 12.62 -3.96
N LYS A 102 -4.65 12.96 -3.33
CA LYS A 102 -3.72 11.95 -2.82
C LYS A 102 -4.40 11.00 -1.83
N ILE A 103 -5.19 11.55 -0.89
CA ILE A 103 -5.92 10.75 0.10
C ILE A 103 -6.92 9.82 -0.60
N GLU A 104 -7.66 10.32 -1.59
CA GLU A 104 -8.64 9.51 -2.33
C GLU A 104 -7.99 8.37 -3.12
N LEU A 105 -6.92 8.68 -3.86
CA LEU A 105 -6.18 7.67 -4.62
C LEU A 105 -5.55 6.64 -3.69
N LEU A 106 -4.89 7.09 -2.62
CA LEU A 106 -4.26 6.19 -1.65
C LEU A 106 -5.29 5.30 -0.95
N ALA A 107 -6.40 5.86 -0.49
CA ALA A 107 -7.49 5.08 0.12
C ALA A 107 -8.03 4.05 -0.87
N THR A 108 -8.20 4.41 -2.14
CA THR A 108 -8.65 3.50 -3.19
C THR A 108 -7.66 2.35 -3.41
N VAL A 109 -6.35 2.65 -3.49
CA VAL A 109 -5.32 1.60 -3.61
C VAL A 109 -5.36 0.66 -2.40
N LEU A 110 -5.49 1.20 -1.18
CA LEU A 110 -5.58 0.42 0.04
C LEU A 110 -6.86 -0.43 0.09
N ASP A 111 -8.01 0.09 -0.35
CA ASP A 111 -9.27 -0.66 -0.43
C ASP A 111 -9.17 -1.82 -1.42
N LEU A 112 -8.56 -1.60 -2.59
CA LEU A 112 -8.36 -2.64 -3.59
C LEU A 112 -7.34 -3.69 -3.16
N THR A 113 -6.31 -3.28 -2.41
CA THR A 113 -5.27 -4.18 -1.91
C THR A 113 -5.72 -4.96 -0.67
N PHE A 114 -6.52 -4.31 0.18
CA PHE A 114 -6.97 -4.81 1.48
C PHE A 114 -8.50 -4.66 1.63
N PRO A 115 -9.29 -5.41 0.84
CA PRO A 115 -10.76 -5.22 0.76
C PRO A 115 -11.49 -5.53 2.07
N THR A 116 -10.90 -6.35 2.93
CA THR A 116 -11.43 -6.68 4.27
C THR A 116 -10.81 -5.81 5.38
N GLY A 117 -10.07 -4.76 5.01
CA GLY A 117 -9.25 -3.95 5.90
C GLY A 117 -7.84 -4.52 6.07
N LEU A 118 -6.91 -3.64 6.47
CA LEU A 118 -5.49 -3.95 6.59
C LEU A 118 -5.22 -5.12 7.56
N LYS A 119 -5.87 -5.11 8.74
CA LYS A 119 -5.69 -6.16 9.76
C LYS A 119 -6.01 -7.58 9.23
N LYS A 120 -7.23 -7.79 8.73
CA LYS A 120 -7.67 -9.10 8.20
C LYS A 120 -6.88 -9.54 6.97
N SER A 121 -6.50 -8.58 6.13
CA SER A 121 -5.69 -8.87 4.95
C SER A 121 -4.26 -9.25 5.33
N LEU A 122 -3.74 -8.65 6.42
CA LEU A 122 -2.43 -8.97 6.95
C LEU A 122 -2.35 -10.34 7.58
N GLU A 123 -3.41 -10.90 8.13
CA GLU A 123 -3.40 -12.29 8.61
C GLU A 123 -2.90 -13.26 7.51
N ASN A 124 -3.28 -12.99 6.26
CA ASN A 124 -2.86 -13.78 5.11
C ASN A 124 -1.53 -13.31 4.48
N LEU A 125 -1.25 -12.01 4.52
CA LEU A 125 -0.08 -11.40 3.85
C LEU A 125 1.15 -11.26 4.75
N LEU A 126 0.99 -11.41 6.07
CA LEU A 126 2.07 -11.26 7.05
C LEU A 126 3.25 -12.17 6.77
N PRO A 127 3.09 -13.47 6.40
CA PRO A 127 4.23 -14.31 6.05
C PRO A 127 5.05 -13.75 4.88
N LEU A 128 4.38 -13.24 3.84
CA LEU A 128 5.03 -12.62 2.68
C LEU A 128 5.75 -11.32 3.09
N VAL A 129 5.07 -10.46 3.86
CA VAL A 129 5.64 -9.20 4.35
C VAL A 129 6.88 -9.44 5.20
N LEU A 130 6.83 -10.37 6.15
CA LEU A 130 7.97 -10.71 7.01
C LEU A 130 9.13 -11.28 6.19
N GLN A 131 8.85 -12.16 5.23
CA GLN A 131 9.88 -12.67 4.32
C GLN A 131 10.55 -11.55 3.51
N LEU A 132 9.79 -10.58 3.00
CA LEU A 132 10.36 -9.44 2.27
C LEU A 132 11.23 -8.57 3.20
N LEU A 133 10.75 -8.25 4.40
CA LEU A 133 11.51 -7.44 5.37
C LEU A 133 12.81 -8.11 5.81
N ILE A 134 12.80 -9.43 6.03
CA ILE A 134 13.99 -10.22 6.36
C ILE A 134 14.93 -10.26 5.15
N LYS A 135 14.40 -10.57 3.97
CA LYS A 135 15.18 -10.67 2.72
C LYS A 135 15.96 -9.39 2.42
N PHE A 136 15.37 -8.23 2.66
CA PHE A 136 16.01 -6.94 2.44
C PHE A 136 16.72 -6.37 3.68
N GLY A 137 16.79 -7.13 4.77
CA GLY A 137 17.59 -6.79 5.96
C GLY A 137 16.98 -5.71 6.86
N TYR A 138 15.71 -5.34 6.65
CA TYR A 138 14.98 -4.39 7.50
C TYR A 138 14.51 -5.01 8.82
N MET A 139 14.59 -6.34 8.94
CA MET A 139 14.22 -7.06 10.13
C MET A 139 15.13 -8.28 10.32
N ARG A 140 15.56 -8.52 11.55
CA ARG A 140 16.24 -9.76 11.95
C ARG A 140 15.38 -10.39 13.03
N LEU A 141 14.66 -11.46 12.67
CA LEU A 141 13.94 -12.30 13.62
C LEU A 141 14.61 -13.66 13.65
N SER A 142 14.74 -14.23 14.83
CA SER A 142 14.95 -15.67 14.98
C SER A 142 13.73 -16.44 14.50
N GLU A 143 13.90 -17.72 14.14
CA GLU A 143 12.78 -18.58 13.72
C GLU A 143 11.69 -18.68 14.80
N GLU A 144 12.08 -18.64 16.09
CA GLU A 144 11.13 -18.63 17.21
C GLU A 144 10.32 -17.33 17.30
N GLU A 145 10.95 -16.17 17.04
CA GLU A 145 10.23 -14.88 17.02
C GLU A 145 9.30 -14.77 15.82
N LEU A 146 9.73 -15.27 14.65
CA LEU A 146 8.89 -15.35 13.46
C LEU A 146 7.65 -16.21 13.72
N LYS A 147 7.85 -17.38 14.35
CA LYS A 147 6.76 -18.30 14.70
C LYS A 147 5.79 -17.67 15.71
N LYS A 148 6.30 -17.00 16.75
CA LYS A 148 5.46 -16.27 17.73
C LYS A 148 4.64 -15.14 17.09
N MET A 149 5.20 -14.42 16.12
CA MET A 149 4.47 -13.34 15.43
C MET A 149 3.38 -13.88 14.51
N GLN A 150 3.59 -15.06 13.89
CA GLN A 150 2.55 -15.73 13.11
C GLN A 150 1.43 -16.27 14.00
N GLU A 151 1.76 -16.80 15.19
CA GLU A 151 0.80 -17.31 16.17
C GLU A 151 -0.05 -16.21 16.84
N GLN A 152 0.46 -14.99 17.00
CA GLN A 152 -0.28 -13.86 17.59
C GLN A 152 -1.37 -13.27 16.67
N VAL A 153 -1.38 -13.68 15.41
CA VAL A 153 -2.24 -13.15 14.36
C VAL A 153 -3.26 -14.20 13.89
N SER A 154 -3.20 -15.43 14.44
CA SER A 154 -4.19 -16.50 14.28
C SER A 154 -5.23 -16.48 15.40
#